data_AF-A0A0N4Z4K7-F1
#
_entry.id   AF-A0A0N4Z4K7-F1
#
_cell.length_a   1.000
_cell.length_b   1.000
_cell.length_c   1.000
_cell.angle_alpha   90.00
_cell.angle_beta   90.00
_cell.angle_gamma   90.00
#
_symmetry.space_group_name_H-M   'P 1'
#
loop_
_entity.id
_entity.type
_entity.pdbx_description
1 polymer ?
#
loop_
_entity_poly.entity_id
_entity_poly.type
_entity_poly.pdbx_seq_one_letter_code
_entity_poly.pdbx_strand_id
1 'polypeptide(L)'
;MTVQYAGDIGESSIWSNIKVLLRWKGSVWKDIYKEFLIWCLLYIIIAITLHSTLNDDQKIIFDKISYTIMKYDSFIPLTFMLGFYVTNVVTRWVAIIDNLSFIDAFSIYCTEYISGMDIRSKFMRRSILRYMTATQVLVFRDISPKVRKRFPELKSLKEEGYLTEDELEKLTITTSNTLAPWWIPTLWAMNLVVSASKENRLANSHFGVQDCLRVLMTFRGTLNNLLIYDWFPIPLAYTQIVSIAVRSYFLFCLVSRQIGLTSEYNDKKNMSIYMYVPIFTVFQFIFYVGWLKLAETLINPLGNDDDDIDVSFVINRNLSAGLGIVDKDLEYRAKIAPDIMYKKFK
;
A
#
# COMPACT_ATOMS: atom_id res chain seq x y z
N MET A 1 9.02 4.70 -5.91
CA MET A 1 7.78 5.21 -6.50
C MET A 1 6.96 4.08 -7.10
N THR A 2 5.70 4.04 -6.67
CA THR A 2 4.59 3.22 -7.18
C THR A 2 4.48 3.30 -8.70
N VAL A 3 4.04 2.24 -9.39
CA VAL A 3 3.99 2.21 -10.85
C VAL A 3 2.85 3.10 -11.36
N GLN A 4 3.20 4.21 -11.99
CA GLN A 4 2.24 5.09 -12.63
C GLN A 4 1.96 4.62 -14.07
N TYR A 5 0.68 4.37 -14.37
CA TYR A 5 0.23 3.97 -15.71
C TYR A 5 -1.04 4.72 -16.17
N ALA A 6 -1.54 5.68 -15.39
CA ALA A 6 -2.75 6.43 -15.71
C ALA A 6 -2.65 7.15 -17.07
N GLY A 7 -1.46 7.64 -17.43
CA GLY A 7 -1.22 8.27 -18.74
C GLY A 7 -1.32 7.28 -19.91
N ASP A 8 -1.04 5.99 -19.70
CA ASP A 8 -1.13 4.98 -20.76
C ASP A 8 -2.57 4.56 -21.06
N ILE A 9 -3.48 4.72 -20.09
CA ILE A 9 -4.91 4.41 -20.19
C ILE A 9 -5.80 5.67 -20.27
N GLY A 10 -5.20 6.82 -20.59
CA GLY A 10 -5.94 8.09 -20.71
C GLY A 10 -7.01 8.07 -21.82
N GLU A 11 -6.90 7.14 -22.77
CA GLU A 11 -7.87 6.93 -23.84
C GLU A 11 -8.40 5.48 -23.82
N SER A 12 -9.70 5.31 -24.10
CA SER A 12 -10.38 4.01 -24.18
C SER A 12 -10.08 3.28 -25.51
N SER A 13 -8.80 3.03 -25.76
CA SER A 13 -8.26 2.36 -26.95
C SER A 13 -7.96 0.88 -26.69
N ILE A 14 -8.07 0.03 -27.72
CA ILE A 14 -7.59 -1.36 -27.62
C ILE A 14 -6.08 -1.38 -27.34
N TRP A 15 -5.34 -0.43 -27.92
CA TRP A 15 -3.90 -0.33 -27.79
C TRP A 15 -3.44 0.12 -26.39
N SER A 16 -4.26 0.89 -25.66
CA SER A 16 -3.91 1.26 -24.27
C SER A 16 -3.91 0.02 -23.36
N ASN A 17 -4.88 -0.87 -23.52
CA ASN A 17 -4.93 -2.13 -22.77
C ASN A 17 -3.75 -3.05 -23.09
N ILE A 18 -3.36 -3.18 -24.36
CA ILE A 18 -2.20 -4.01 -24.76
C ILE A 18 -0.91 -3.46 -24.16
N LYS A 19 -0.72 -2.13 -24.17
CA LYS A 19 0.47 -1.49 -23.56
C LYS A 19 0.59 -1.81 -22.07
N VAL A 20 -0.53 -1.79 -21.33
CA VAL A 20 -0.55 -2.14 -19.90
C VAL A 20 -0.22 -3.62 -19.70
N LEU A 21 -0.83 -4.51 -20.49
CA LEU A 21 -0.58 -5.95 -20.40
C LEU A 21 0.88 -6.34 -20.66
N LEU A 22 1.63 -5.57 -21.45
CA LEU A 22 3.04 -5.86 -21.76
C LEU A 22 4.04 -5.28 -20.74
N ARG A 23 3.57 -4.59 -19.69
CA ARG A 23 4.47 -4.07 -18.64
C ARG A 23 4.99 -5.22 -17.77
N TRP A 24 6.25 -5.11 -17.34
CA TRP A 24 6.88 -6.08 -16.43
C TRP A 24 6.89 -5.61 -14.98
N LYS A 25 7.30 -4.37 -14.73
CA LYS A 25 7.38 -3.80 -13.37
C LYS A 25 5.98 -3.62 -12.78
N GLY A 26 5.75 -4.11 -11.56
CA GLY A 26 4.41 -4.10 -10.92
C GLY A 26 3.33 -4.88 -11.69
N SER A 27 3.74 -5.88 -12.47
CA SER A 27 2.80 -6.66 -13.28
C SER A 27 2.53 -8.03 -12.68
N VAL A 28 1.34 -8.56 -12.99
CA VAL A 28 0.96 -9.94 -12.66
C VAL A 28 2.01 -10.94 -13.15
N TRP A 29 2.66 -10.69 -14.30
CA TRP A 29 3.71 -11.55 -14.84
C TRP A 29 4.90 -11.68 -13.89
N LYS A 30 5.36 -10.56 -13.32
CA LYS A 30 6.47 -10.53 -12.38
C LYS A 30 6.12 -11.21 -11.05
N ASP A 31 4.85 -11.21 -10.67
CA ASP A 31 4.42 -11.81 -9.41
C ASP A 31 4.25 -13.34 -9.52
N ILE A 32 3.79 -13.83 -10.68
CA ILE A 32 3.52 -15.27 -10.87
C ILE A 32 4.66 -16.05 -11.50
N TYR A 33 5.61 -15.45 -12.23
CA TYR A 33 6.52 -16.21 -13.12
C TYR A 33 7.28 -17.33 -12.41
N LYS A 34 7.72 -17.13 -11.15
CA LYS A 34 8.44 -18.17 -10.39
C LYS A 34 7.55 -19.36 -10.08
N GLU A 35 6.35 -19.11 -9.55
CA GLU A 35 5.39 -20.16 -9.22
C GLU A 35 4.89 -20.86 -10.49
N PHE A 36 4.67 -20.10 -11.56
CA PHE A 36 4.28 -20.61 -12.86
C PHE A 36 5.34 -21.53 -13.46
N LEU A 37 6.62 -21.11 -13.46
CA LEU A 37 7.72 -21.93 -13.96
C LEU A 37 7.85 -23.23 -13.16
N ILE A 38 7.76 -23.18 -11.83
CA ILE A 38 7.78 -24.37 -10.97
C ILE A 38 6.61 -25.29 -11.32
N TRP A 39 5.41 -24.74 -11.47
CA TRP A 39 4.22 -25.52 -11.82
C TRP A 39 4.36 -26.20 -13.19
N CYS A 40 4.84 -25.47 -14.22
CA CYS A 40 5.11 -26.03 -15.55
C CYS A 40 6.16 -27.14 -15.50
N LEU A 41 7.25 -26.93 -14.76
CA LEU A 41 8.34 -27.90 -14.62
C LEU A 41 7.84 -29.19 -13.94
N LEU A 42 7.07 -29.06 -12.85
CA LEU A 42 6.44 -30.19 -12.18
C LEU A 42 5.45 -30.92 -13.09
N TYR A 43 4.62 -30.19 -13.84
CA TYR A 43 3.66 -30.77 -14.78
C TYR A 43 4.37 -31.63 -15.84
N ILE A 44 5.47 -31.11 -16.41
CA ILE A 44 6.29 -31.82 -17.41
C ILE A 44 7.00 -33.02 -16.79
N ILE A 45 7.60 -32.90 -15.61
CA ILE A 45 8.24 -34.03 -14.92
C ILE A 45 7.23 -35.16 -14.68
N ILE A 46 6.04 -34.81 -14.19
CA ILE A 46 4.98 -35.79 -13.97
C ILE A 46 4.60 -36.43 -15.31
N ALA A 47 4.34 -35.64 -16.36
CA ALA A 47 4.00 -36.17 -17.68
C ALA A 47 5.05 -37.16 -18.22
N ILE A 48 6.34 -36.82 -18.13
CA ILE A 48 7.46 -37.69 -18.57
C ILE A 48 7.51 -38.97 -17.74
N THR A 49 7.39 -38.85 -16.43
CA THR A 49 7.43 -40.01 -15.50
C THR A 49 6.26 -40.96 -15.79
N LEU A 50 5.07 -40.42 -16.03
CA LEU A 50 3.88 -41.21 -16.34
C LEU A 50 4.01 -42.01 -17.64
N HIS A 51 4.64 -41.42 -18.68
CA HIS A 51 4.82 -42.08 -19.97
C HIS A 51 6.01 -43.05 -20.01
N SER A 52 7.09 -42.73 -19.28
CA SER A 52 8.35 -43.48 -19.38
C SER A 52 8.48 -44.62 -18.38
N THR A 53 7.82 -44.52 -17.21
CA THR A 53 8.09 -45.39 -16.07
C THR A 53 6.92 -46.29 -15.69
N LEU A 54 5.66 -45.89 -15.95
CA LEU A 54 4.50 -46.66 -15.51
C LEU A 54 4.23 -47.88 -16.39
N ASN A 55 3.91 -49.01 -15.74
CA ASN A 55 3.36 -50.19 -16.40
C ASN A 55 1.89 -49.99 -16.78
N ASP A 56 1.36 -50.79 -17.70
CA ASP A 56 0.00 -50.60 -18.23
C ASP A 56 -1.10 -50.70 -17.15
N ASP A 57 -0.97 -51.61 -16.19
CA ASP A 57 -1.88 -51.66 -15.03
C ASP A 57 -1.83 -50.39 -14.17
N GLN A 58 -0.64 -49.82 -14.00
CA GLN A 58 -0.45 -48.60 -13.21
C GLN A 58 -0.98 -47.36 -13.95
N LYS A 59 -0.90 -47.33 -15.29
CA LYS A 59 -1.51 -46.27 -16.11
C LYS A 59 -3.02 -46.24 -15.93
N ILE A 60 -3.68 -47.41 -15.91
CA ILE A 60 -5.13 -47.51 -15.66
C ILE A 60 -5.49 -46.98 -14.26
N ILE A 61 -4.70 -47.33 -13.24
CA ILE A 61 -4.91 -46.83 -11.87
C ILE A 61 -4.73 -45.30 -11.82
N PHE A 62 -3.68 -44.78 -12.46
CA PHE A 62 -3.44 -43.34 -12.54
C PHE A 62 -4.59 -42.61 -13.23
N ASP A 63 -5.05 -43.11 -14.38
CA ASP A 63 -6.16 -42.52 -15.12
C ASP A 63 -7.45 -42.48 -14.29
N LYS A 64 -7.74 -43.55 -13.53
CA LYS A 64 -8.86 -43.58 -12.56
C LYS A 64 -8.74 -42.49 -11.51
N ILE A 65 -7.57 -42.34 -10.89
CA ILE A 65 -7.31 -41.31 -9.86
C ILE A 65 -7.45 -39.92 -10.47
N SER A 66 -6.77 -39.68 -11.60
CA SER A 66 -6.75 -38.40 -12.30
C SER A 66 -8.15 -37.96 -12.74
N TYR A 67 -8.93 -38.87 -13.33
CA TYR A 67 -10.32 -38.61 -13.70
C TYR A 67 -11.23 -38.35 -12.49
N THR A 68 -11.01 -39.08 -11.38
CA THR A 68 -11.77 -38.86 -10.14
C THR A 68 -11.51 -37.46 -9.59
N ILE A 69 -10.24 -37.04 -9.48
CA ILE A 69 -9.88 -35.69 -9.03
C ILE A 69 -10.48 -34.63 -9.96
N MET A 70 -10.44 -34.85 -11.29
CA MET A 70 -11.04 -33.93 -12.27
C MET A 70 -12.55 -33.76 -12.05
N LYS A 71 -13.27 -34.80 -11.62
CA LYS A 71 -14.71 -34.71 -11.33
C LYS A 71 -15.01 -33.83 -10.11
N TYR A 72 -14.08 -33.73 -9.17
CA TYR A 72 -14.19 -32.88 -7.98
C TYR A 72 -13.60 -31.47 -8.17
N ASP A 73 -13.28 -31.06 -9.40
CA ASP A 73 -12.73 -29.74 -9.72
C ASP A 73 -13.62 -28.57 -9.25
N SER A 74 -14.95 -28.76 -9.26
CA SER A 74 -15.93 -27.77 -8.78
C SER A 74 -16.16 -27.79 -7.26
N PHE A 75 -15.48 -28.66 -6.51
CA PHE A 75 -15.69 -28.80 -5.06
C PHE A 75 -15.23 -27.56 -4.28
N ILE A 76 -14.17 -26.88 -4.74
CA ILE A 76 -13.62 -25.69 -4.09
C ILE A 76 -14.12 -24.44 -4.84
N PRO A 77 -15.00 -23.62 -4.23
CA PRO A 77 -15.52 -22.40 -4.87
C PRO A 77 -14.47 -21.26 -4.82
N LEU A 78 -13.37 -21.43 -5.57
CA LEU A 78 -12.22 -20.51 -5.56
C LEU A 78 -12.61 -19.07 -5.86
N THR A 79 -13.43 -18.85 -6.88
CA THR A 79 -13.85 -17.51 -7.31
C THR A 79 -14.54 -16.74 -6.19
N PHE A 80 -15.42 -17.42 -5.44
CA PHE A 80 -16.13 -16.81 -4.33
C PHE A 80 -15.15 -16.45 -3.21
N MET A 81 -14.39 -17.44 -2.72
CA MET A 81 -13.43 -17.23 -1.62
C MET A 81 -12.42 -16.13 -1.93
N LEU A 82 -11.85 -16.16 -3.14
CA LEU A 82 -10.84 -15.20 -3.59
C LEU A 82 -11.45 -13.81 -3.80
N GLY A 83 -12.66 -13.73 -4.37
CA GLY A 83 -13.38 -12.47 -4.54
C GLY A 83 -13.62 -11.73 -3.23
N PHE A 84 -14.12 -12.41 -2.20
CA PHE A 84 -14.31 -11.81 -0.88
C PHE A 84 -12.99 -11.40 -0.24
N TYR A 85 -11.98 -12.26 -0.31
CA TYR A 85 -10.68 -11.98 0.28
C TYR A 85 -10.01 -10.77 -0.36
N VAL A 86 -9.92 -10.74 -1.69
CA VAL A 86 -9.30 -9.65 -2.45
C VAL A 86 -10.08 -8.34 -2.22
N THR A 87 -11.41 -8.38 -2.20
CA THR A 87 -12.22 -7.17 -1.93
C THR A 87 -11.90 -6.59 -0.54
N ASN A 88 -11.78 -7.43 0.48
CA ASN A 88 -11.40 -6.99 1.82
C ASN A 88 -9.99 -6.39 1.85
N VAL A 89 -9.03 -7.01 1.16
CA VAL A 89 -7.65 -6.49 1.04
C VAL A 89 -7.64 -5.13 0.34
N VAL A 90 -8.33 -5.00 -0.80
CA VAL A 90 -8.40 -3.74 -1.56
C VAL A 90 -9.07 -2.63 -0.75
N THR A 91 -10.16 -2.95 -0.03
CA THR A 91 -10.84 -1.97 0.84
C THR A 91 -9.89 -1.42 1.91
N ARG A 92 -9.11 -2.30 2.53
CA ARG A 92 -8.10 -1.91 3.51
C ARG A 92 -6.96 -1.12 2.89
N TRP A 93 -6.52 -1.51 1.69
CA TRP A 93 -5.49 -0.79 0.93
C TRP A 93 -5.91 0.66 0.64
N VAL A 94 -7.14 0.88 0.17
CA VAL A 94 -7.70 2.23 -0.03
C VAL A 94 -7.71 3.01 1.28
N ALA A 95 -8.16 2.39 2.37
CA ALA A 95 -8.20 3.06 3.67
C ALA A 95 -6.80 3.45 4.19
N ILE A 96 -5.75 2.67 3.89
CA ILE A 96 -4.36 3.06 4.20
C ILE A 96 -3.95 4.30 3.39
N ILE A 97 -4.30 4.35 2.09
CA ILE A 97 -4.01 5.52 1.24
C ILE A 97 -4.69 6.77 1.75
N ASP A 98 -5.97 6.69 2.11
CA ASP A 98 -6.75 7.81 2.63
C ASP A 98 -6.17 8.38 3.93
N ASN A 99 -5.37 7.59 4.65
CA ASN A 99 -4.75 7.95 5.92
C ASN A 99 -3.25 8.32 5.82
N LEU A 100 -2.65 8.47 4.62
CA LEU A 100 -1.24 8.86 4.47
C LEU A 100 -0.85 10.25 5.00
N SER A 101 -1.84 11.04 5.43
CA SER A 101 -1.72 12.34 6.12
C SER A 101 -0.85 13.38 5.40
N PHE A 102 -1.48 14.44 4.91
CA PHE A 102 -0.79 15.60 4.33
C PHE A 102 -0.84 16.81 5.27
N ILE A 103 0.23 17.63 5.24
CA ILE A 103 0.43 18.71 6.22
C ILE A 103 -0.32 20.00 5.92
N ASP A 104 -0.94 20.10 4.75
CA ASP A 104 -1.38 21.35 4.13
C ASP A 104 -2.41 22.06 5.00
N ALA A 105 -3.43 21.30 5.45
CA ALA A 105 -4.53 21.85 6.23
C ALA A 105 -4.03 22.50 7.52
N PHE A 106 -3.27 21.79 8.36
CA PHE A 106 -2.78 22.41 9.60
C PHE A 106 -1.74 23.49 9.34
N SER A 107 -0.92 23.36 8.29
CA SER A 107 0.10 24.36 7.98
C SER A 107 -0.52 25.68 7.57
N ILE A 108 -1.57 25.66 6.75
CA ILE A 108 -2.32 26.86 6.34
C ILE A 108 -2.99 27.50 7.55
N TYR A 109 -3.70 26.70 8.37
CA TYR A 109 -4.38 27.21 9.57
C TYR A 109 -3.39 27.83 10.55
N CYS A 110 -2.31 27.14 10.90
CA CYS A 110 -1.31 27.67 11.83
C CYS A 110 -0.61 28.91 11.27
N THR A 111 -0.46 29.03 9.94
CA THR A 111 0.13 30.21 9.31
C THR A 111 -0.78 31.42 9.36
N GLU A 112 -2.07 31.23 9.06
CA GLU A 112 -3.04 32.32 9.10
C GLU A 112 -3.28 32.82 10.54
N TYR A 113 -3.42 31.89 11.49
CA TYR A 113 -3.66 32.25 12.89
C TYR A 113 -2.43 32.83 13.58
N ILE A 114 -1.22 32.34 13.29
CA ILE A 114 0.04 32.87 13.85
C ILE A 114 0.66 33.79 12.80
N SER A 115 0.04 34.94 12.55
CA SER A 115 0.38 35.83 11.43
C SER A 115 1.58 36.76 11.67
N GLY A 116 2.16 36.76 12.87
CA GLY A 116 3.31 37.62 13.19
C GLY A 116 4.51 37.39 12.27
N MET A 117 5.11 38.49 11.80
CA MET A 117 6.31 38.47 10.94
C MET A 117 7.63 38.50 11.73
N ASP A 118 7.54 38.65 13.06
CA ASP A 118 8.68 38.59 13.95
C ASP A 118 9.31 37.19 13.96
N ILE A 119 10.62 37.16 14.28
CA ILE A 119 11.41 35.92 14.33
C ILE A 119 10.76 34.87 15.24
N ARG A 120 10.17 35.31 16.37
CA ARG A 120 9.50 34.40 17.31
C ARG A 120 8.30 33.71 16.65
N SER A 121 7.39 34.45 16.03
CA SER A 121 6.23 33.89 15.31
C SER A 121 6.65 32.94 14.18
N LYS A 122 7.67 33.33 13.40
CA LYS A 122 8.27 32.46 12.37
C LYS A 122 8.80 31.15 12.94
N PHE A 123 9.54 31.21 14.05
CA PHE A 123 10.05 30.00 14.72
C PHE A 123 8.92 29.14 15.29
N MET A 124 7.85 29.74 15.82
CA MET A 124 6.69 28.96 16.31
C MET A 124 6.04 28.18 15.17
N ARG A 125 5.74 28.82 14.03
CA ARG A 125 5.14 28.13 12.88
C ARG A 125 6.03 27.00 12.35
N ARG A 126 7.32 27.27 12.17
CA ARG A 126 8.30 26.28 11.71
C ARG A 126 8.44 25.11 12.69
N SER A 127 8.45 25.37 13.99
CA SER A 127 8.54 24.31 15.02
C SER A 127 7.26 23.47 15.09
N ILE A 128 6.07 24.06 14.98
CA ILE A 128 4.80 23.31 14.89
C ILE A 128 4.85 22.34 13.71
N LEU A 129 5.26 22.81 12.53
CA LEU A 129 5.42 21.96 11.35
C LEU A 129 6.44 20.83 11.57
N ARG A 130 7.63 21.17 12.10
CA ARG A 130 8.70 20.19 12.38
C ARG A 130 8.23 19.11 13.35
N TYR A 131 7.49 19.47 14.38
CA TYR A 131 6.96 18.52 15.35
C TYR A 131 5.91 17.58 14.74
N MET A 132 4.96 18.11 13.96
CA MET A 132 3.96 17.27 13.30
C MET A 132 4.58 16.34 12.24
N THR A 133 5.57 16.83 11.50
CA THR A 133 6.31 16.01 10.53
C THR A 133 7.23 14.99 11.23
N ALA A 134 7.82 15.32 12.38
CA ALA A 134 8.54 14.37 13.22
C ALA A 134 7.61 13.24 13.71
N THR A 135 6.39 13.57 14.18
CA THR A 135 5.37 12.57 14.51
C THR A 135 5.11 11.63 13.33
N GLN A 136 4.93 12.16 12.13
CA GLN A 136 4.72 11.37 10.92
C GLN A 136 5.90 10.43 10.63
N VAL A 137 7.14 10.92 10.72
CA VAL A 137 8.34 10.10 10.53
C VAL A 137 8.42 8.98 11.57
N LEU A 138 8.13 9.27 12.84
CA LEU A 138 8.11 8.26 13.91
C LEU A 138 7.10 7.14 13.61
N VAL A 139 5.88 7.48 13.17
CA VAL A 139 4.86 6.50 12.78
C VAL A 139 5.31 5.69 11.56
N PHE A 140 5.71 6.36 10.48
CA PHE A 140 6.12 5.69 9.25
C PHE A 140 7.35 4.80 9.44
N ARG A 141 8.28 5.16 10.34
CA ARG A 141 9.43 4.34 10.68
C ARG A 141 9.03 2.99 11.29
N ASP A 142 7.92 2.95 12.02
CA ASP A 142 7.50 1.73 12.73
C ASP A 142 6.66 0.82 11.82
N ILE A 143 5.94 1.39 10.82
CA ILE A 143 5.07 0.62 9.90
C ILE A 143 5.68 0.38 8.50
N SER A 144 6.75 1.09 8.11
CA SER A 144 7.38 0.94 6.78
C SER A 144 8.87 0.58 6.88
N PRO A 145 9.28 -0.60 6.36
CA PRO A 145 10.69 -0.98 6.30
C PRO A 145 11.56 -0.02 5.49
N LYS A 146 11.01 0.62 4.44
CA LYS A 146 11.72 1.62 3.64
C LYS A 146 12.10 2.83 4.48
N VAL A 147 11.17 3.31 5.29
CA VAL A 147 11.40 4.46 6.18
C VAL A 147 12.28 4.05 7.35
N ARG A 148 12.15 2.84 7.89
CA ARG A 148 13.06 2.31 8.93
C ARG A 148 14.51 2.28 8.47
N LYS A 149 14.76 1.93 7.21
CA LYS A 149 16.12 1.96 6.63
C LYS A 149 16.66 3.37 6.49
N ARG A 150 15.82 4.36 6.17
CA ARG A 150 16.21 5.77 6.06
C ARG A 150 16.42 6.43 7.42
N PHE A 151 15.59 6.10 8.41
CA PHE A 151 15.62 6.64 9.77
C PHE A 151 15.81 5.51 10.78
N PRO A 152 17.00 4.87 10.85
CA PRO A 152 17.25 3.73 11.72
C PRO A 152 17.18 4.10 13.21
N GLU A 153 17.65 5.30 13.56
CA GLU A 153 17.75 5.81 14.92
C GLU A 153 17.00 7.15 15.07
N LEU A 154 16.68 7.53 16.31
CA LEU A 154 16.09 8.85 16.59
C LEU A 154 17.02 9.99 16.17
N LYS A 155 18.34 9.78 16.24
CA LYS A 155 19.36 10.76 15.82
C LYS A 155 19.22 11.15 14.34
N SER A 156 18.76 10.23 13.49
CA SER A 156 18.53 10.51 12.06
C SER A 156 17.49 11.60 11.84
N LEU A 157 16.51 11.79 12.76
CA LEU A 157 15.55 12.89 12.67
C LEU A 157 16.23 14.26 12.85
N LYS A 158 17.26 14.35 13.70
CA LYS A 158 18.05 15.56 13.88
C LYS A 158 18.93 15.82 12.66
N GLU A 159 19.61 14.80 12.16
CA GLU A 159 20.49 14.90 10.99
C GLU A 159 19.74 15.37 9.74
N GLU A 160 18.47 14.97 9.58
CA GLU A 160 17.59 15.41 8.49
C GLU A 160 16.81 16.71 8.80
N GLY A 161 17.06 17.35 9.96
CA GLY A 161 16.53 18.67 10.29
C GLY A 161 15.09 18.70 10.83
N TYR A 162 14.52 17.58 11.24
CA TYR A 162 13.22 17.54 11.92
C TYR A 162 13.33 18.05 13.36
N LEU A 163 14.42 17.70 14.06
CA LEU A 163 14.61 18.01 15.48
C LEU A 163 15.90 18.80 15.71
N THR A 164 15.92 19.64 16.74
CA THR A 164 17.15 20.21 17.30
C THR A 164 17.85 19.21 18.24
N GLU A 165 19.05 19.55 18.71
CA GLU A 165 19.78 18.72 19.69
C GLU A 165 18.97 18.55 20.99
N ASP A 166 18.51 19.66 21.58
CA ASP A 166 17.74 19.65 22.83
C ASP A 166 16.43 18.87 22.69
N GLU A 167 15.75 19.01 21.54
CA GLU A 167 14.52 18.28 21.23
C GLU A 167 14.78 16.77 21.10
N LEU A 168 15.90 16.38 20.48
CA LEU A 168 16.32 14.97 20.37
C LEU A 168 16.63 14.37 21.73
N GLU A 169 17.37 15.06 22.58
CA GLU A 169 17.68 14.60 23.93
C GLU A 169 16.39 14.37 24.73
N LYS A 170 15.48 15.35 24.70
CA LYS A 170 14.20 15.25 25.41
C LYS A 170 13.32 14.13 24.86
N LEU A 171 13.28 13.95 23.54
CA LEU A 171 12.54 12.87 22.90
C LEU A 171 13.11 11.51 23.31
N THR A 172 14.42 11.37 23.34
CA THR A 172 15.10 10.11 23.69
C THR A 172 14.80 9.70 25.13
N ILE A 173 14.91 10.63 26.08
CA ILE A 173 14.58 10.39 27.50
C ILE A 173 13.11 10.04 27.69
N THR A 174 12.21 10.68 26.94
CA THR A 174 10.78 10.43 27.10
C THR A 174 10.35 9.12 26.43
N THR A 175 10.99 8.77 25.30
CA THR A 175 10.73 7.54 24.54
C THR A 175 11.09 6.29 25.33
N SER A 176 12.09 6.33 26.22
CA SER A 176 12.43 5.17 27.06
C SER A 176 11.29 4.74 28.00
N ASN A 177 10.31 5.61 28.24
CA ASN A 177 9.21 5.38 29.17
C ASN A 177 7.87 5.08 28.47
N THR A 178 7.84 4.94 27.15
CA THR A 178 6.59 4.71 26.41
C THR A 178 6.79 3.82 25.19
N LEU A 179 5.78 2.99 24.90
CA LEU A 179 5.72 2.18 23.68
C LEU A 179 5.22 2.98 22.46
N ALA A 180 4.78 4.23 22.66
CA ALA A 180 4.11 5.04 21.64
C ALA A 180 4.71 6.45 21.51
N PRO A 181 5.98 6.63 21.14
CA PRO A 181 6.65 7.94 21.23
C PRO A 181 6.09 9.04 20.30
N TRP A 182 5.29 8.70 19.29
CA TRP A 182 4.71 9.64 18.31
C TRP A 182 3.72 10.67 18.91
N TRP A 183 3.14 10.44 20.09
CA TRP A 183 2.33 11.48 20.73
C TRP A 183 3.17 12.66 21.24
N ILE A 184 4.46 12.45 21.52
CA ILE A 184 5.33 13.42 22.18
C ILE A 184 5.50 14.70 21.35
N PRO A 185 5.92 14.65 20.05
CA PRO A 185 6.05 15.86 19.27
C PRO A 185 4.70 16.53 19.00
N THR A 186 3.63 15.73 18.84
CA THR A 186 2.26 16.26 18.72
C THR A 186 1.89 17.12 19.93
N LEU A 187 2.18 16.66 21.15
CA LEU A 187 1.96 17.44 22.36
C LEU A 187 2.79 18.73 22.38
N TRP A 188 4.05 18.69 21.94
CA TRP A 188 4.88 19.87 21.82
C TRP A 188 4.31 20.90 20.83
N ALA A 189 3.77 20.44 19.70
CA ALA A 189 3.10 21.31 18.72
C ALA A 189 1.87 21.98 19.31
N MET A 190 1.02 21.21 20.02
CA MET A 190 -0.16 21.75 20.69
C MET A 190 0.22 22.78 21.77
N ASN A 191 1.26 22.51 22.55
CA ASN A 191 1.75 23.45 23.56
C ASN A 191 2.27 24.75 22.92
N LEU A 192 2.91 24.69 21.74
CA LEU A 192 3.33 25.90 21.02
C LEU A 192 2.13 26.74 20.56
N VAL A 193 1.06 26.13 20.09
CA VAL A 193 -0.18 26.86 19.73
C VAL A 193 -0.76 27.60 20.95
N VAL A 194 -0.81 26.92 22.10
CA VAL A 194 -1.27 27.54 23.36
C VAL A 194 -0.35 28.67 23.80
N SER A 195 0.97 28.48 23.70
CA SER A 195 1.94 29.54 23.98
C SER A 195 1.79 30.73 23.05
N ALA A 196 1.47 30.52 21.76
CA ALA A 196 1.26 31.61 20.81
C ALA A 196 0.08 32.50 21.21
N SER A 197 -1.00 31.89 21.73
CA SER A 197 -2.14 32.62 22.28
C SER A 197 -1.76 33.40 23.54
N LYS A 198 -1.04 32.77 24.49
CA LYS A 198 -0.54 33.46 25.70
C LYS A 198 0.40 34.62 25.39
N GLU A 199 1.17 34.48 24.32
CA GLU A 199 2.09 35.50 23.80
C GLU A 199 1.41 36.55 22.91
N ASN A 200 0.06 36.55 22.81
CA ASN A 200 -0.75 37.44 21.95
C ASN A 200 -0.35 37.44 20.46
N ARG A 201 0.15 36.31 19.96
CA ARG A 201 0.56 36.11 18.55
C ARG A 201 -0.48 35.41 17.71
N LEU A 202 -1.56 34.94 18.35
CA LEU A 202 -2.58 34.12 17.71
C LEU A 202 -3.85 34.97 17.49
N ALA A 203 -4.20 35.16 16.21
CA ALA A 203 -5.39 35.90 15.81
C ALA A 203 -6.67 35.22 16.34
N ASN A 204 -7.65 36.01 16.79
CA ASN A 204 -8.89 35.50 17.38
C ASN A 204 -8.68 34.56 18.59
N SER A 205 -7.53 34.68 19.28
CA SER A 205 -7.15 34.02 20.53
C SER A 205 -7.78 32.62 20.74
N HIS A 206 -8.85 32.50 21.53
CA HIS A 206 -9.47 31.23 21.87
C HIS A 206 -9.98 30.43 20.65
N PHE A 207 -10.60 31.09 19.67
CA PHE A 207 -11.12 30.40 18.47
C PHE A 207 -9.99 29.86 17.61
N GLY A 208 -8.93 30.65 17.44
CA GLY A 208 -7.78 30.23 16.65
C GLY A 208 -6.99 29.08 17.31
N VAL A 209 -6.90 29.06 18.64
CA VAL A 209 -6.35 27.91 19.38
C VAL A 209 -7.19 26.66 19.10
N GLN A 210 -8.51 26.74 19.27
CA GLN A 210 -9.39 25.59 19.05
C GLN A 210 -9.26 25.04 17.63
N ASP A 211 -9.26 25.92 16.62
CA ASP A 211 -9.15 25.54 15.22
C ASP A 211 -7.80 24.90 14.90
N CYS A 212 -6.69 25.52 15.33
CA CYS A 212 -5.34 24.97 15.16
C CYS A 212 -5.21 23.60 15.84
N LEU A 213 -5.66 23.45 17.08
CA LEU A 213 -5.60 22.18 17.79
C LEU A 213 -6.46 21.11 17.10
N ARG A 214 -7.64 21.47 16.58
CA ARG A 214 -8.51 20.56 15.83
C ARG A 214 -7.79 19.98 14.62
N VAL A 215 -7.21 20.83 13.75
CA VAL A 215 -6.53 20.37 12.53
C VAL A 215 -5.26 19.55 12.82
N LEU A 216 -4.51 19.89 13.88
CA LEU A 216 -3.37 19.09 14.32
C LEU A 216 -3.81 17.70 14.81
N MET A 217 -4.92 17.64 15.56
CA MET A 217 -5.47 16.37 16.05
C MET A 217 -6.10 15.53 14.94
N THR A 218 -6.71 16.15 13.92
CA THR A 218 -7.18 15.44 12.72
C THR A 218 -6.00 14.78 12.00
N PHE A 219 -4.90 15.50 11.78
CA PHE A 219 -3.68 14.94 11.19
C PHE A 219 -3.15 13.77 12.04
N ARG A 220 -3.01 13.95 13.36
CA ARG A 220 -2.61 12.85 14.25
C ARG A 220 -3.58 11.67 14.18
N GLY A 221 -4.88 11.90 14.06
CA GLY A 221 -5.90 10.86 13.97
C GLY A 221 -5.71 9.98 12.76
N THR A 222 -5.41 10.58 11.60
CA THR A 222 -5.11 9.82 10.37
C THR A 222 -3.85 8.95 10.53
N LEU A 223 -2.78 9.46 11.13
CA LEU A 223 -1.59 8.64 11.43
C LEU A 223 -1.89 7.50 12.43
N ASN A 224 -2.77 7.74 13.40
CA ASN A 224 -3.19 6.72 14.35
C ASN A 224 -3.95 5.58 13.67
N ASN A 225 -4.76 5.88 12.66
CA ASN A 225 -5.45 4.85 11.87
C ASN A 225 -4.46 3.95 11.14
N LEU A 226 -3.34 4.49 10.62
CA LEU A 226 -2.29 3.68 10.01
C LEU A 226 -1.67 2.69 10.99
N LEU A 227 -1.41 3.10 12.23
CA LEU A 227 -0.94 2.21 13.30
C LEU A 227 -1.97 1.11 13.61
N ILE A 228 -3.26 1.45 13.67
CA ILE A 228 -4.32 0.46 13.88
C ILE A 228 -4.33 -0.57 12.74
N TYR A 229 -4.19 -0.12 11.48
CA TYR A 229 -4.07 -1.05 10.38
C TYR A 229 -2.85 -1.96 10.59
N ASP A 230 -1.66 -1.42 10.82
CA ASP A 230 -0.45 -2.24 11.06
C ASP A 230 -0.60 -3.26 12.20
N TRP A 231 -1.12 -2.83 13.36
CA TRP A 231 -1.28 -3.68 14.54
C TRP A 231 -2.32 -4.79 14.36
N PHE A 232 -3.37 -4.52 13.58
CA PHE A 232 -4.48 -5.43 13.37
C PHE A 232 -4.62 -5.78 11.88
N PRO A 233 -3.75 -6.65 11.33
CA PRO A 233 -3.86 -7.13 9.96
C PRO A 233 -5.07 -8.06 9.78
N ILE A 234 -5.35 -8.43 8.52
CA ILE A 234 -6.35 -9.44 8.21
C ILE A 234 -6.00 -10.74 8.96
N PRO A 235 -6.98 -11.42 9.60
CA PRO A 235 -6.71 -12.63 10.38
C PRO A 235 -5.90 -13.66 9.59
N LEU A 236 -4.82 -14.15 10.19
CA LEU A 236 -3.89 -15.09 9.56
C LEU A 236 -4.61 -16.32 8.98
N ALA A 237 -5.56 -16.89 9.74
CA ALA A 237 -6.34 -18.05 9.30
C ALA A 237 -7.09 -17.79 7.98
N TYR A 238 -7.58 -16.57 7.75
CA TYR A 238 -8.28 -16.23 6.52
C TYR A 238 -7.31 -16.24 5.32
N THR A 239 -6.16 -15.58 5.46
CA THR A 239 -5.08 -15.61 4.46
C THR A 239 -4.61 -17.04 4.19
N GLN A 240 -4.44 -17.86 5.23
CA GLN A 240 -4.04 -19.25 5.11
C GLN A 240 -5.06 -20.08 4.33
N ILE A 241 -6.35 -20.00 4.68
CA ILE A 241 -7.41 -20.78 4.03
C ILE A 241 -7.49 -20.46 2.53
N VAL A 242 -7.43 -19.19 2.16
CA VAL A 242 -7.50 -18.77 0.75
C VAL A 242 -6.25 -19.24 -0.01
N SER A 243 -5.06 -19.09 0.60
CA SER A 243 -3.81 -19.52 -0.01
C SER A 243 -3.75 -21.03 -0.21
N ILE A 244 -4.16 -21.80 0.80
CA ILE A 244 -4.25 -23.27 0.73
C ILE A 244 -5.25 -23.68 -0.34
N ALA A 245 -6.43 -23.06 -0.41
CA ALA A 245 -7.45 -23.41 -1.40
C ALA A 245 -6.94 -23.27 -2.84
N VAL A 246 -6.32 -22.13 -3.17
CA VAL A 246 -5.79 -21.86 -4.52
C VAL A 246 -4.60 -22.77 -4.83
N ARG A 247 -3.63 -22.90 -3.91
CA ARG A 247 -2.43 -23.72 -4.16
C ARG A 247 -2.73 -25.22 -4.22
N SER A 248 -3.63 -25.71 -3.37
CA SER A 248 -4.07 -27.11 -3.41
C SER A 248 -4.84 -27.43 -4.69
N TYR A 249 -5.65 -26.49 -5.17
CA TYR A 249 -6.32 -26.64 -6.47
C TYR A 249 -5.32 -26.86 -7.61
N PHE A 250 -4.26 -26.04 -7.69
CA PHE A 250 -3.25 -26.20 -8.73
C PHE A 250 -2.33 -27.41 -8.52
N LEU A 251 -2.15 -27.85 -7.26
CA LEU A 251 -1.50 -29.13 -6.95
C LEU A 251 -2.33 -30.30 -7.51
N PHE A 252 -3.64 -30.31 -7.32
CA PHE A 252 -4.51 -31.33 -7.89
C PHE A 252 -4.58 -31.26 -9.43
N CYS A 253 -4.51 -30.06 -10.00
CA CYS A 253 -4.41 -29.88 -11.46
C CYS A 253 -3.16 -30.51 -12.07
N LEU A 254 -2.05 -30.62 -11.34
CA LEU A 254 -0.84 -31.34 -11.82
C LEU A 254 -1.12 -32.80 -12.15
N VAL A 255 -2.13 -33.41 -11.52
CA VAL A 255 -2.53 -34.81 -11.70
C VAL A 255 -3.76 -34.91 -12.58
N SER A 256 -4.80 -34.12 -12.31
CA SER A 256 -6.11 -34.24 -12.98
C SER A 256 -6.07 -33.80 -14.44
N ARG A 257 -5.21 -32.82 -14.78
CA ARG A 257 -5.09 -32.25 -16.13
C ARG A 257 -4.02 -32.92 -16.99
N GLN A 258 -3.45 -34.04 -16.54
CA GLN A 258 -2.58 -34.88 -17.36
C GLN A 258 -3.40 -35.56 -18.48
N ILE A 259 -2.77 -35.74 -19.63
CA ILE A 259 -3.35 -36.46 -20.78
C ILE A 259 -3.70 -37.89 -20.33
N GLY A 260 -4.84 -38.42 -20.79
CA GLY A 260 -5.23 -39.79 -20.51
C GLY A 260 -4.24 -40.77 -21.14
N LEU A 261 -3.71 -41.71 -20.34
CA LEU A 261 -2.70 -42.67 -20.80
C LEU A 261 -3.33 -43.87 -21.52
N THR A 262 -4.60 -44.16 -21.23
CA THR A 262 -5.40 -45.24 -21.82
C THR A 262 -6.46 -44.67 -22.78
N SER A 263 -6.76 -45.37 -23.87
CA SER A 263 -7.79 -44.96 -24.84
C SER A 263 -9.14 -44.64 -24.19
N GLU A 264 -9.59 -45.47 -23.25
CA GLU A 264 -10.85 -45.28 -22.52
C GLU A 264 -10.93 -43.95 -21.77
N TYR A 265 -9.84 -43.51 -21.15
CA TYR A 265 -9.82 -42.30 -20.32
C TYR A 265 -9.42 -41.05 -21.11
N ASN A 266 -8.74 -41.22 -22.24
CA ASN A 266 -8.48 -40.14 -23.18
C ASN A 266 -9.78 -39.59 -23.76
N ASP A 267 -10.70 -40.48 -24.16
CA ASP A 267 -12.02 -40.11 -24.67
C ASP A 267 -12.89 -39.47 -23.59
N LYS A 268 -12.90 -40.03 -22.36
CA LYS A 268 -13.68 -39.47 -21.22
C LYS A 268 -13.20 -38.09 -20.77
N LYS A 269 -11.93 -37.75 -20.98
CA LYS A 269 -11.39 -36.42 -20.66
C LYS A 269 -11.66 -35.38 -21.75
N ASN A 270 -12.30 -35.76 -22.87
CA ASN A 270 -12.63 -34.87 -23.99
C ASN A 270 -11.45 -34.01 -24.46
N MET A 271 -10.21 -34.53 -24.38
CA MET A 271 -9.07 -33.92 -25.06
C MET A 271 -9.11 -34.31 -26.54
N SER A 272 -10.08 -33.79 -27.28
CA SER A 272 -10.16 -33.97 -28.75
C SER A 272 -8.95 -33.40 -29.49
N ILE A 273 -8.16 -32.56 -28.81
CA ILE A 273 -6.90 -32.02 -29.29
C ILE A 273 -5.81 -32.50 -28.32
N TYR A 274 -4.84 -33.28 -28.84
CA TYR A 274 -3.62 -33.67 -28.12
C TYR A 274 -2.76 -32.43 -27.87
N MET A 275 -3.10 -31.65 -26.86
CA MET A 275 -2.25 -30.55 -26.40
C MET A 275 -1.33 -31.08 -25.31
N TYR A 276 -0.06 -31.29 -25.66
CA TYR A 276 1.01 -31.57 -24.69
C TYR A 276 1.15 -30.50 -23.60
N VAL A 277 0.63 -29.30 -23.86
CA VAL A 277 0.57 -28.17 -22.93
C VAL A 277 -0.88 -27.89 -22.55
N PRO A 278 -1.25 -27.89 -21.25
CA PRO A 278 -2.62 -27.64 -20.83
C PRO A 278 -2.95 -26.13 -20.86
N ILE A 279 -3.16 -25.58 -22.07
CA ILE A 279 -3.32 -24.13 -22.32
C ILE A 279 -4.40 -23.49 -21.43
N PHE A 280 -5.56 -24.11 -21.30
CA PHE A 280 -6.64 -23.57 -20.47
C PHE A 280 -6.31 -23.58 -18.97
N THR A 281 -5.58 -24.58 -18.50
CA THR A 281 -5.10 -24.63 -17.11
C THR A 281 -4.03 -23.57 -16.86
N VAL A 282 -3.18 -23.28 -17.86
CA VAL A 282 -2.24 -22.15 -17.81
C VAL A 282 -2.98 -20.82 -17.66
N PHE A 283 -4.05 -20.59 -18.43
CA PHE A 283 -4.88 -19.39 -18.25
C PHE A 283 -5.53 -19.34 -16.87
N GLN A 284 -6.12 -20.45 -16.40
CA GLN A 284 -6.66 -20.53 -15.04
C GLN A 284 -5.61 -20.21 -13.98
N PHE A 285 -4.38 -20.70 -14.14
CA PHE A 285 -3.26 -20.39 -13.26
C PHE A 285 -2.98 -18.89 -13.22
N ILE A 286 -2.83 -18.26 -14.39
CA ILE A 286 -2.59 -16.81 -14.49
C ILE A 286 -3.70 -16.03 -13.78
N PHE A 287 -4.97 -16.40 -13.99
CA PHE A 287 -6.09 -15.71 -13.37
C PHE A 287 -6.16 -15.93 -11.85
N TYR A 288 -6.19 -17.17 -11.35
CA TYR A 288 -6.40 -17.43 -9.93
C TYR A 288 -5.15 -17.16 -9.08
N VAL A 289 -3.96 -17.57 -9.55
CA VAL A 289 -2.71 -17.28 -8.83
C VAL A 289 -2.37 -15.81 -8.97
N GLY A 290 -2.58 -15.18 -10.13
CA GLY A 290 -2.40 -13.75 -10.30
C GLY A 290 -3.34 -12.93 -9.40
N TRP A 291 -4.61 -13.33 -9.29
CA TRP A 291 -5.58 -12.66 -8.42
C TRP A 291 -5.27 -12.85 -6.93
N LEU A 292 -4.74 -14.00 -6.53
CA LEU A 292 -4.19 -14.21 -5.19
C LEU A 292 -2.94 -13.36 -4.94
N LYS A 293 -2.02 -13.29 -5.91
CA LYS A 293 -0.81 -12.48 -5.81
C LYS A 293 -1.12 -11.00 -5.67
N LEU A 294 -2.12 -10.50 -6.39
CA LEU A 294 -2.61 -9.14 -6.21
C LEU A 294 -2.97 -8.87 -4.74
N ALA A 295 -3.69 -9.78 -4.07
CA ALA A 295 -3.98 -9.63 -2.66
C ALA A 295 -2.74 -9.76 -1.77
N GLU A 296 -1.81 -10.67 -2.08
CA GLU A 296 -0.55 -10.84 -1.34
C GLU A 296 0.32 -9.56 -1.39
N THR A 297 0.36 -8.85 -2.53
CA THR A 297 1.08 -7.58 -2.67
C THR A 297 0.37 -6.43 -1.95
N LEU A 298 -0.96 -6.35 -2.05
CA LEU A 298 -1.73 -5.24 -1.46
C LEU A 298 -1.96 -5.37 0.05
N ILE A 299 -1.68 -6.53 0.67
CA ILE A 299 -1.91 -6.76 2.10
C ILE A 299 -1.06 -5.83 2.99
N ASN A 300 0.14 -5.50 2.54
CA ASN A 300 1.05 -4.57 3.20
C ASN A 300 1.62 -3.56 2.18
N PRO A 301 0.86 -2.48 1.88
CA PRO A 301 1.26 -1.51 0.86
C PRO A 301 2.41 -0.58 1.28
N LEU A 302 2.94 -0.73 2.49
CA LEU A 302 4.03 0.09 3.03
C LEU A 302 5.38 -0.65 3.01
N GLY A 303 5.43 -1.82 2.34
CA GLY A 303 6.57 -2.70 2.25
C GLY A 303 7.64 -2.30 1.22
N ASN A 304 8.21 -3.31 0.55
CA ASN A 304 9.29 -3.16 -0.43
C ASN A 304 8.92 -3.58 -1.87
N ASP A 305 7.66 -3.91 -2.15
CA ASP A 305 7.21 -4.30 -3.48
C ASP A 305 7.22 -3.10 -4.45
N ASP A 306 7.14 -3.42 -5.75
CA ASP A 306 7.20 -2.43 -6.83
C ASP A 306 6.08 -1.39 -6.74
N ASP A 307 4.88 -1.84 -6.37
CA ASP A 307 3.65 -1.04 -6.27
C ASP A 307 3.32 -0.56 -4.86
N ASP A 308 4.21 -0.81 -3.90
CA ASP A 308 4.06 -0.23 -2.58
C ASP A 308 4.12 1.30 -2.65
N ILE A 309 3.39 1.91 -1.73
CA ILE A 309 3.25 3.35 -1.61
C ILE A 309 4.61 3.98 -1.29
N ASP A 310 4.97 5.03 -2.02
CA ASP A 310 6.18 5.79 -1.75
C ASP A 310 5.99 6.77 -0.59
N VAL A 311 5.98 6.24 0.63
CA VAL A 311 5.90 7.06 1.85
C VAL A 311 7.13 7.97 2.04
N SER A 312 8.27 7.65 1.43
CA SER A 312 9.45 8.52 1.45
C SER A 312 9.20 9.81 0.66
N PHE A 313 8.49 9.72 -0.46
CA PHE A 313 7.99 10.90 -1.17
C PHE A 313 7.06 11.74 -0.28
N VAL A 314 6.11 11.11 0.43
CA VAL A 314 5.16 11.82 1.31
C VAL A 314 5.91 12.61 2.40
N ILE A 315 6.90 11.98 3.06
CA ILE A 315 7.75 12.63 4.07
C ILE A 315 8.45 13.87 3.51
N ASN A 316 9.12 13.72 2.36
CA ASN A 316 9.90 14.80 1.74
C ASN A 316 9.00 15.95 1.26
N ARG A 317 7.90 15.60 0.59
CA ARG A 317 6.91 16.54 0.10
C ARG A 317 6.32 17.33 1.26
N ASN A 318 5.95 16.66 2.35
CA ASN A 318 5.33 17.32 3.50
C ASN A 318 6.28 18.31 4.18
N LEU A 319 7.52 17.93 4.45
CA LEU A 319 8.49 18.87 5.04
C LEU A 319 8.75 20.05 4.10
N SER A 320 9.02 19.80 2.81
CA SER A 320 9.34 20.85 1.85
C SER A 320 8.16 21.80 1.58
N ALA A 321 6.96 21.26 1.33
CA ALA A 321 5.76 22.06 1.08
C ALA A 321 5.35 22.83 2.33
N GLY A 322 5.41 22.18 3.51
CA GLY A 322 5.10 22.81 4.78
C GLY A 322 6.00 24.00 5.06
N LEU A 323 7.32 23.86 4.85
CA LEU A 323 8.28 24.95 5.02
C LEU A 323 8.01 26.10 4.04
N GLY A 324 7.50 25.79 2.84
CA GLY A 324 6.98 26.76 1.91
C GLY A 324 5.78 27.53 2.48
N ILE A 325 4.75 26.81 2.94
CA ILE A 325 3.51 27.39 3.47
C ILE A 325 3.76 28.28 4.69
N VAL A 326 4.58 27.83 5.64
CA VAL A 326 4.74 28.50 6.93
C VAL A 326 5.75 29.66 6.94
N ASP A 327 6.45 29.88 5.83
CA ASP A 327 7.59 30.81 5.78
C ASP A 327 7.68 31.66 4.50
N LYS A 328 7.22 31.18 3.33
CA LYS A 328 7.38 31.92 2.07
C LYS A 328 6.20 32.85 1.81
N ASP A 329 6.52 34.05 1.35
CA ASP A 329 5.58 35.06 0.82
C ASP A 329 4.40 35.42 1.74
N LEU A 330 4.64 35.37 3.06
CA LEU A 330 3.59 35.64 4.06
C LEU A 330 3.11 37.09 4.10
N GLU A 331 3.96 38.02 3.64
CA GLU A 331 3.66 39.46 3.61
C GLU A 331 2.73 39.83 2.45
N TYR A 332 2.72 39.01 1.38
CA TYR A 332 1.88 39.29 0.24
C TYR A 332 0.40 39.13 0.61
N ARG A 333 -0.35 40.18 0.32
CA ARG A 333 -1.81 40.21 0.39
C ARG A 333 -2.32 40.67 -0.97
N ALA A 334 -3.02 39.79 -1.67
CA ALA A 334 -3.57 40.10 -2.99
C ALA A 334 -4.49 41.33 -2.90
N LYS A 335 -4.26 42.32 -3.76
CA LYS A 335 -5.11 43.51 -3.82
C LYS A 335 -6.48 43.12 -4.36
N ILE A 336 -7.54 43.57 -3.69
CA ILE A 336 -8.92 43.36 -4.15
C ILE A 336 -9.13 44.21 -5.41
N ALA A 337 -9.36 43.54 -6.54
CA ALA A 337 -9.57 44.16 -7.84
C ALA A 337 -10.70 43.44 -8.59
N PRO A 338 -11.44 44.15 -9.48
CA PRO A 338 -12.47 43.53 -10.29
C PRO A 338 -11.86 42.47 -11.20
N ASP A 339 -12.43 41.27 -11.16
CA ASP A 339 -12.04 40.16 -12.01
C ASP A 339 -12.47 40.40 -13.47
N ILE A 340 -12.01 39.50 -14.35
CA ILE A 340 -12.25 39.60 -15.80
C ILE A 340 -13.75 39.50 -16.12
N MET A 341 -14.53 38.75 -15.35
CA MET A 341 -15.96 38.58 -15.56
C MET A 341 -16.70 39.87 -15.19
N TYR A 342 -16.34 40.53 -14.09
CA TYR A 342 -16.93 41.83 -13.73
C TYR A 342 -16.71 42.89 -14.81
N LYS A 343 -15.52 42.90 -15.44
CA LYS A 343 -15.19 43.87 -16.50
C LYS A 343 -15.93 43.65 -17.83
N LYS A 344 -16.41 42.43 -18.12
CA LYS A 344 -17.16 42.13 -19.35
C LYS A 344 -18.60 42.65 -19.35
N PHE A 345 -19.15 43.00 -18.17
CA PHE A 345 -20.50 43.53 -18.02
C PHE A 345 -20.56 45.08 -17.96
N LYS A 346 -19.41 45.74 -18.17
CA LYS A 346 -19.32 47.19 -18.42
C LYS A 346 -18.94 47.41 -19.87
#